data_AF-A0A964E2X8-F1
#
_entry.id   AF-A0A964E2X8-F1
#
_cell.length_a   1.000
_cell.length_b   1.000
_cell.length_c   1.000
_cell.angle_alpha   90.00
_cell.angle_beta   90.00
_cell.angle_gamma   90.00
#
_symmetry.space_group_name_H-M   'P 1'
#
loop_
_entity.id
_entity.type
_entity.pdbx_description
1 polymer ?
#
loop_
_entity_poly.entity_id
_entity_poly.type
_entity_poly.pdbx_seq_one_letter_code
_entity_poly.pdbx_strand_id
1 'polypeptide(L)'
;MIYDHAAAIAADIAALADCRLFDADWYLSHYPESVADGRDPLIYFCEIGWRQGQKPNPWFDPSFYLEQNGDVAEAGINPLRHYLQDGEAEGRWPSDAFDPGWYRDFHSDIQDAGISPLGHFLAFGAAEGRHPLPSPETAVPAVAEAEPASARDCIEASGLFDVDFYLASYPDVRGDGQDPLTHFLDFGWREGRRPNAYFDPTWYCGQYLNRTTGIEINPLVHYALHGEERAFRPIIYFETEWYRRTYRLSGTTSPLLHYLRHRRSQRFSPISYFDVDFYMRQRGQAVGPNRDPFAHFLRVGLYYDIDPSPAFNTAQYRAAMMPELIPAANPQPGAAFLEKMRREKFNPLIHFLLRQNTPHSVPNIAS
;
A
#
# COMPACT_ATOMS: atom_id res chain seq x y z
N MET A 1 36.47 23.66 -23.63
CA MET A 1 35.86 23.76 -22.29
C MET A 1 34.82 24.89 -22.17
N ILE A 2 34.96 26.05 -22.83
CA ILE A 2 33.90 27.09 -22.78
C ILE A 2 32.65 26.72 -23.62
N TYR A 3 32.84 26.06 -24.77
CA TYR A 3 31.75 25.65 -25.65
C TYR A 3 30.83 24.56 -25.06
N ASP A 4 31.36 23.68 -24.21
CA ASP A 4 30.62 22.56 -23.61
C ASP A 4 29.69 23.04 -22.48
N HIS A 5 30.18 23.99 -21.67
CA HIS A 5 29.41 24.62 -20.61
C HIS A 5 28.27 25.50 -21.15
N ALA A 6 28.52 26.27 -22.21
CA ALA A 6 27.48 27.09 -22.85
C ALA A 6 26.39 26.22 -23.52
N ALA A 7 26.76 25.08 -24.10
CA ALA A 7 25.82 24.12 -24.68
C ALA A 7 24.96 23.44 -23.61
N ALA A 8 25.55 23.09 -22.45
CA ALA A 8 24.81 22.54 -21.32
C ALA A 8 23.80 23.53 -20.76
N ILE A 9 24.19 24.81 -20.55
CA ILE A 9 23.27 25.86 -20.10
C ILE A 9 22.14 26.08 -21.12
N ALA A 10 22.45 26.10 -22.42
CA ALA A 10 21.42 26.25 -23.45
C ALA A 10 20.43 25.08 -23.44
N ALA A 11 20.90 23.86 -23.17
CA ALA A 11 20.05 22.69 -23.02
C ALA A 11 19.19 22.75 -21.73
N ASP A 12 19.73 23.30 -20.64
CA ASP A 12 18.97 23.56 -19.42
C ASP A 12 17.85 24.57 -19.66
N ILE A 13 18.18 25.71 -20.29
CA ILE A 13 17.20 26.74 -20.61
C ILE A 13 16.12 26.17 -21.53
N ALA A 14 16.48 25.44 -22.58
CA ALA A 14 15.52 24.84 -23.49
C ALA A 14 14.60 23.81 -22.81
N ALA A 15 15.12 22.99 -21.91
CA ALA A 15 14.32 22.01 -21.17
C ALA A 15 13.37 22.67 -20.17
N LEU A 16 13.79 23.78 -19.57
CA LEU A 16 13.08 24.41 -18.46
C LEU A 16 12.15 25.55 -18.88
N ALA A 17 12.35 26.16 -20.07
CA ALA A 17 11.57 27.30 -20.55
C ALA A 17 10.08 27.02 -20.70
N ASP A 18 9.73 25.81 -21.14
CA ASP A 18 8.33 25.41 -21.38
C ASP A 18 7.79 24.47 -20.29
N CYS A 19 8.57 24.20 -19.24
CA CYS A 19 8.14 23.38 -18.12
C CYS A 19 7.63 24.27 -16.97
N ARG A 20 6.54 23.88 -16.32
CA ARG A 20 5.98 24.64 -15.19
C ARG A 20 6.76 24.47 -13.88
N LEU A 21 7.99 23.97 -13.93
CA LEU A 21 8.83 23.77 -12.76
C LEU A 21 9.71 24.99 -12.44
N PHE A 22 9.85 25.95 -13.35
CA PHE A 22 10.48 27.24 -13.05
C PHE A 22 9.42 28.34 -12.97
N ASP A 23 9.24 28.93 -11.79
CA ASP A 23 8.29 30.02 -11.57
C ASP A 23 9.06 31.35 -11.54
N ALA A 24 9.07 32.05 -12.68
CA ALA A 24 9.81 33.29 -12.83
C ALA A 24 9.31 34.38 -11.88
N ASP A 25 8.00 34.52 -11.69
CA ASP A 25 7.42 35.56 -10.84
C ASP A 25 7.77 35.30 -9.37
N TRP A 26 7.67 34.05 -8.93
CA TRP A 26 8.09 33.64 -7.58
C TRP A 26 9.59 33.81 -7.39
N TYR A 27 10.41 33.42 -8.36
CA TYR A 27 11.87 33.54 -8.29
C TYR A 27 12.30 35.00 -8.12
N LEU A 28 11.70 35.91 -8.90
CA LEU A 28 11.96 37.34 -8.83
C LEU A 28 11.53 37.95 -7.49
N SER A 29 10.44 37.47 -6.89
CA SER A 29 9.99 37.99 -5.59
C SER A 29 10.88 37.55 -4.43
N HIS A 30 11.59 36.41 -4.57
CA HIS A 30 12.43 35.85 -3.50
C HIS A 30 13.92 36.15 -3.68
N TYR A 31 14.38 36.38 -4.92
CA TYR A 31 15.77 36.69 -5.26
C TYR A 31 15.89 37.93 -6.17
N PRO A 32 15.27 39.08 -5.83
CA PRO A 32 15.25 40.25 -6.71
C PRO A 32 16.65 40.82 -7.00
N GLU A 33 17.58 40.69 -6.05
CA GLU A 33 18.97 41.10 -6.22
C GLU A 33 19.75 40.26 -7.25
N SER A 34 19.35 39.02 -7.47
CA SER A 34 20.05 38.09 -8.37
C SER A 34 19.93 38.47 -9.85
N VAL A 35 18.88 39.20 -10.21
CA VAL A 35 18.61 39.65 -11.58
C VAL A 35 18.44 41.17 -11.70
N ALA A 36 18.94 41.92 -10.72
CA ALA A 36 18.73 43.37 -10.62
C ALA A 36 19.26 44.17 -11.84
N ASP A 37 20.10 43.56 -12.67
CA ASP A 37 20.60 44.12 -13.93
C ASP A 37 19.68 43.87 -15.14
N GLY A 38 18.49 43.31 -14.92
CA GLY A 38 17.52 43.02 -15.97
C GLY A 38 17.77 41.70 -16.71
N ARG A 39 18.62 40.82 -16.16
CA ARG A 39 18.79 39.46 -16.68
C ARG A 39 17.51 38.64 -16.55
N ASP A 40 17.32 37.74 -17.51
CA ASP A 40 16.23 36.77 -17.46
C ASP A 40 16.44 35.81 -16.27
N PRO A 41 15.43 35.62 -15.40
CA PRO A 41 15.57 34.81 -14.19
C PRO A 41 15.81 33.33 -14.46
N LEU A 42 15.28 32.76 -15.55
CA LEU A 42 15.54 31.37 -15.91
C LEU A 42 16.99 31.20 -16.38
N ILE A 43 17.48 32.14 -17.21
CA ILE A 43 18.89 32.14 -17.63
C ILE A 43 19.80 32.24 -16.41
N TYR A 44 19.53 33.18 -15.51
CA TYR A 44 20.32 33.35 -14.28
C TYR A 44 20.29 32.08 -13.41
N PHE A 45 19.12 31.46 -13.26
CA PHE A 45 18.98 30.23 -12.49
C PHE A 45 19.85 29.11 -13.07
N CYS A 46 19.79 28.86 -14.38
CA CYS A 46 20.58 27.82 -15.06
C CYS A 46 22.09 28.08 -14.98
N GLU A 47 22.51 29.34 -15.06
CA GLU A 47 23.93 29.73 -14.99
C GLU A 47 24.49 29.68 -13.56
N ILE A 48 23.74 30.20 -12.59
CA ILE A 48 24.26 30.54 -11.26
C ILE A 48 23.31 30.11 -10.13
N GLY A 49 22.01 30.40 -10.27
CA GLY A 49 21.05 30.33 -9.16
C GLY A 49 20.98 28.98 -8.45
N TRP A 50 20.89 27.88 -9.17
CA TRP A 50 20.78 26.56 -8.55
C TRP A 50 22.04 26.15 -7.77
N ARG A 51 23.23 26.61 -8.20
CA ARG A 51 24.51 26.36 -7.51
C ARG A 51 24.61 27.11 -6.18
N GLN A 52 23.83 28.18 -6.04
CA GLN A 52 23.69 28.94 -4.80
C GLN A 52 22.54 28.43 -3.92
N GLY A 53 21.86 27.34 -4.32
CA GLY A 53 20.70 26.82 -3.61
C GLY A 53 19.43 27.66 -3.78
N GLN A 54 19.40 28.60 -4.74
CA GLN A 54 18.21 29.41 -4.98
C GLN A 54 17.12 28.51 -5.56
N LYS A 55 15.93 28.51 -4.95
CA LYS A 55 14.85 27.62 -5.35
C LYS A 55 14.18 28.13 -6.63
N PRO A 56 13.84 27.27 -7.61
CA PRO A 56 13.12 27.68 -8.81
C PRO A 56 11.61 27.86 -8.59
N ASN A 57 11.09 27.28 -7.51
CA ASN A 57 9.70 27.36 -7.07
C ASN A 57 9.64 26.94 -5.57
N PRO A 58 8.50 27.08 -4.86
CA PRO A 58 8.41 26.75 -3.43
C PRO A 58 8.67 25.27 -3.06
N TRP A 59 8.53 24.36 -4.03
CA TRP A 59 8.42 22.91 -3.82
C TRP A 59 9.59 22.10 -4.39
N PHE A 60 10.55 22.78 -5.02
CA PHE A 60 11.82 22.20 -5.45
C PHE A 60 12.97 22.90 -4.75
N ASP A 61 13.82 22.14 -4.07
CA ASP A 61 14.98 22.65 -3.36
C ASP A 61 16.27 22.06 -3.98
N PRO A 62 17.04 22.85 -4.74
CA PRO A 62 18.27 22.36 -5.38
C PRO A 62 19.30 21.81 -4.39
N SER A 63 19.42 22.41 -3.20
CA SER A 63 20.38 21.96 -2.20
C SER A 63 19.96 20.63 -1.60
N PHE A 64 18.69 20.50 -1.22
CA PHE A 64 18.13 19.22 -0.78
C PHE A 64 18.28 18.14 -1.85
N TYR A 65 17.93 18.46 -3.09
CA TYR A 65 17.95 17.49 -4.18
C TYR A 65 19.36 16.97 -4.44
N LEU A 66 20.37 17.83 -4.45
CA LEU A 66 21.75 17.42 -4.68
C LEU A 66 22.36 16.68 -3.47
N GLU A 67 21.93 17.02 -2.24
CA GLU A 67 22.32 16.27 -1.04
C GLU A 67 21.79 14.83 -1.07
N GLN A 68 20.54 14.64 -1.51
CA GLN A 68 19.93 13.30 -1.63
C GLN A 68 20.43 12.52 -2.86
N ASN A 69 20.87 13.22 -3.91
CA ASN A 69 21.22 12.66 -5.20
C ASN A 69 22.68 12.96 -5.56
N GLY A 70 23.58 12.30 -4.84
CA GLY A 70 25.03 12.50 -4.99
C GLY A 70 25.57 12.22 -6.39
N ASP A 71 24.91 11.34 -7.15
CA ASP A 71 25.20 11.07 -8.57
C ASP A 71 24.99 12.31 -9.45
N VAL A 72 23.92 13.06 -9.20
CA VAL A 72 23.59 14.30 -9.92
C VAL A 72 24.58 15.41 -9.53
N ALA A 73 24.93 15.47 -8.23
CA ALA A 73 25.89 16.42 -7.71
C ALA A 73 27.30 16.20 -8.27
N GLU A 74 27.76 14.94 -8.31
CA GLU A 74 29.06 14.57 -8.86
C GLU A 74 29.12 14.83 -10.37
N ALA A 75 28.03 14.57 -11.09
CA ALA A 75 27.92 14.86 -12.52
C ALA A 75 27.80 16.36 -12.84
N GLY A 76 27.58 17.21 -11.83
CA GLY A 76 27.42 18.66 -12.00
C GLY A 76 26.20 19.04 -12.85
N ILE A 77 25.19 18.18 -12.90
CA ILE A 77 23.97 18.38 -13.70
C ILE A 77 23.03 19.30 -12.93
N ASN A 78 22.35 20.20 -13.66
CA ASN A 78 21.31 21.05 -13.09
C ASN A 78 20.19 20.18 -12.46
N PRO A 79 19.93 20.30 -11.15
CA PRO A 79 19.04 19.40 -10.43
C PRO A 79 17.59 19.49 -10.89
N LEU A 80 17.12 20.68 -11.29
CA LEU A 80 15.75 20.85 -11.79
C LEU A 80 15.56 20.15 -13.14
N ARG A 81 16.57 20.26 -14.02
CA ARG A 81 16.56 19.56 -15.31
C ARG A 81 16.63 18.05 -15.12
N HIS A 82 17.50 17.56 -14.23
CA HIS A 82 17.58 16.12 -13.94
C HIS A 82 16.25 15.59 -13.40
N TYR A 83 15.60 16.32 -12.49
CA TYR A 83 14.30 15.94 -11.96
C TYR A 83 13.23 15.82 -13.05
N LEU A 84 13.17 16.80 -13.96
CA LEU A 84 12.24 16.80 -15.08
C LEU A 84 12.45 15.61 -16.04
N GLN A 85 13.69 15.24 -16.31
CA GLN A 85 14.01 14.21 -17.32
C GLN A 85 13.92 12.79 -16.75
N ASP A 86 14.44 12.59 -15.55
CA ASP A 86 14.68 11.27 -14.99
C ASP A 86 14.16 11.17 -13.56
N GLY A 87 14.43 12.17 -12.72
CA GLY A 87 14.20 12.08 -11.28
C GLY A 87 12.75 11.86 -10.86
N GLU A 88 11.78 12.46 -11.55
CA GLU A 88 10.37 12.25 -11.23
C GLU A 88 9.88 10.85 -11.61
N ALA A 89 10.35 10.29 -12.72
CA ALA A 89 10.06 8.93 -13.14
C ALA A 89 10.68 7.91 -12.16
N GLU A 90 11.88 8.23 -11.66
CA GLU A 90 12.60 7.47 -10.63
C GLU A 90 12.02 7.65 -9.21
N GLY A 91 11.05 8.56 -9.02
CA GLY A 91 10.43 8.83 -7.72
C GLY A 91 11.33 9.59 -6.73
N ARG A 92 12.37 10.29 -7.21
CA ARG A 92 13.26 11.12 -6.38
C ARG A 92 12.48 12.30 -5.79
N TRP A 93 12.79 12.69 -4.55
CA TRP A 93 12.05 13.76 -3.88
C TRP A 93 12.60 15.14 -4.30
N PRO A 94 11.77 16.06 -4.81
CA PRO A 94 12.21 17.40 -5.24
C PRO A 94 12.51 18.35 -4.08
N SER A 95 11.89 18.12 -2.91
CA SER A 95 12.16 18.80 -1.65
C SER A 95 11.70 17.93 -0.48
N ASP A 96 12.01 18.32 0.75
CA ASP A 96 11.43 17.75 1.97
C ASP A 96 9.94 18.09 2.14
N ALA A 97 9.40 18.96 1.27
CA ALA A 97 8.05 19.50 1.31
C ALA A 97 7.12 18.90 0.24
N PHE A 98 7.58 17.93 -0.57
CA PHE A 98 6.77 17.31 -1.63
C PHE A 98 7.12 15.82 -1.87
N ASP A 99 6.12 14.93 -1.77
CA ASP A 99 6.27 13.49 -2.03
C ASP A 99 5.62 13.14 -3.39
N PRO A 100 6.41 13.00 -4.47
CA PRO A 100 5.87 12.75 -5.79
C PRO A 100 5.26 11.34 -5.94
N GLY A 101 5.68 10.38 -5.12
CA GLY A 101 5.14 9.03 -5.11
C GLY A 101 3.75 9.02 -4.48
N TRP A 102 3.63 9.55 -3.27
CA TRP A 102 2.34 9.71 -2.60
C TRP A 102 1.38 10.55 -3.44
N TYR A 103 1.84 11.67 -4.00
CA TYR A 103 0.98 12.54 -4.79
C TYR A 103 0.46 11.81 -6.05
N ARG A 104 1.29 11.01 -6.73
CA ARG A 104 0.88 10.18 -7.87
C ARG A 104 -0.11 9.09 -7.48
N ASP A 105 0.14 8.40 -6.37
CA ASP A 105 -0.67 7.26 -5.93
C ASP A 105 -2.00 7.69 -5.30
N PHE A 106 -2.03 8.86 -4.66
CA PHE A 106 -3.21 9.41 -4.01
C PHE A 106 -4.14 10.12 -5.02
N HIS A 107 -3.59 10.65 -6.11
CA HIS A 107 -4.33 11.37 -7.15
C HIS A 107 -4.42 10.53 -8.44
N SER A 108 -5.37 9.60 -8.49
CA SER A 108 -5.54 8.67 -9.64
C SER A 108 -5.80 9.37 -10.98
N ASP A 109 -6.31 10.61 -10.96
CA ASP A 109 -6.57 11.42 -12.16
C ASP A 109 -5.28 11.79 -12.93
N ILE A 110 -4.14 11.86 -12.24
CA ILE A 110 -2.84 12.13 -12.88
C ILE A 110 -2.05 10.85 -13.21
N GLN A 111 -2.32 9.74 -12.51
CA GLN A 111 -1.69 8.44 -12.75
C GLN A 111 -2.05 7.87 -14.12
N ASP A 112 -3.33 7.93 -14.51
CA ASP A 112 -3.82 7.40 -15.79
C ASP A 112 -3.41 8.26 -17.00
N ALA A 113 -3.13 9.54 -16.77
CA ALA A 113 -2.75 10.52 -17.80
C ALA A 113 -1.24 10.65 -17.99
N GLY A 114 -0.42 9.99 -17.16
CA GLY A 114 1.04 10.10 -17.19
C GLY A 114 1.54 11.53 -16.94
N ILE A 115 0.76 12.32 -16.17
CA ILE A 115 1.08 13.72 -15.90
C ILE A 115 2.08 13.79 -14.73
N SER A 116 3.10 14.63 -14.88
CA SER A 116 4.09 14.93 -13.84
C SER A 116 3.42 15.33 -12.51
N PRO A 117 3.65 14.61 -11.39
CA PRO A 117 3.16 14.98 -10.07
C PRO A 117 3.48 16.41 -9.65
N LEU A 118 4.76 16.82 -9.70
CA LEU A 118 5.15 18.16 -9.26
C LEU A 118 4.63 19.22 -10.23
N GLY A 119 4.69 18.93 -11.54
CA GLY A 119 4.16 19.81 -12.58
C GLY A 119 2.65 20.03 -12.44
N HIS A 120 1.88 18.97 -12.14
CA HIS A 120 0.46 19.07 -11.86
C HIS A 120 0.20 19.90 -10.60
N PHE A 121 0.95 19.66 -9.53
CA PHE A 121 0.77 20.37 -8.27
C PHE A 121 1.01 21.88 -8.42
N LEU A 122 2.09 22.28 -9.09
CA LEU A 122 2.40 23.67 -9.39
C LEU A 122 1.34 24.32 -10.30
N ALA A 123 0.86 23.58 -11.29
CA ALA A 123 -0.08 24.11 -12.28
C ALA A 123 -1.51 24.27 -11.75
N PHE A 124 -1.96 23.31 -10.93
CA PHE A 124 -3.35 23.17 -10.53
C PHE A 124 -3.49 22.74 -9.07
N GLY A 125 -2.72 21.75 -8.63
CA GLY A 125 -2.92 21.11 -7.34
C GLY A 125 -2.89 22.06 -6.14
N ALA A 126 -1.95 23.01 -6.09
CA ALA A 126 -1.89 23.99 -5.01
C ALA A 126 -3.13 24.91 -4.98
N ALA A 127 -3.61 25.34 -6.15
CA ALA A 127 -4.82 26.17 -6.28
C ALA A 127 -6.10 25.36 -6.01
N GLU A 128 -6.08 24.05 -6.29
CA GLU A 128 -7.13 23.09 -5.95
C GLU A 128 -7.12 22.68 -4.47
N GLY A 129 -6.14 23.16 -3.69
CA GLY A 129 -5.99 22.81 -2.28
C GLY A 129 -5.53 21.37 -2.04
N ARG A 130 -4.91 20.72 -3.02
CA ARG A 130 -4.26 19.41 -2.85
C ARG A 130 -3.09 19.55 -1.89
N HIS A 131 -2.72 18.46 -1.23
CA HIS A 131 -1.56 18.46 -0.34
C HIS A 131 -0.31 18.00 -1.09
N PRO A 132 0.85 18.62 -0.87
CA PRO A 132 2.11 18.23 -1.52
C PRO A 132 2.77 17.01 -0.86
N LEU A 133 2.37 16.74 0.39
CA LEU A 133 2.79 15.63 1.24
C LEU A 133 1.57 15.10 1.97
N PRO A 134 1.64 13.88 2.53
CA PRO A 134 0.72 13.47 3.59
C PRO A 134 0.77 14.50 4.73
N SER A 135 -0.30 15.25 4.96
CA SER A 135 -0.42 16.13 6.13
C SER A 135 -0.67 15.28 7.37
N PRO A 136 -0.35 15.69 8.61
CA PRO A 136 -0.70 14.92 9.81
C PRO A 136 -2.18 14.51 9.89
N GLU A 137 -3.10 15.25 9.26
CA GLU A 137 -4.51 14.85 9.17
C GLU A 137 -4.85 13.88 8.01
N THR A 138 -4.02 13.79 6.96
CA THR A 138 -4.08 12.75 5.90
C THR A 138 -3.05 11.62 6.11
N ALA A 139 -2.16 11.81 7.07
CA ALA A 139 -1.21 10.92 7.69
C ALA A 139 -1.70 10.60 9.10
N VAL A 140 -2.87 9.97 9.23
CA VAL A 140 -3.46 9.59 10.53
C VAL A 140 -3.78 10.83 11.38
N PRO A 141 -5.02 11.37 11.31
CA PRO A 141 -5.37 12.55 12.09
C PRO A 141 -5.32 12.26 13.59
N ALA A 142 -4.76 13.21 14.34
CA ALA A 142 -5.15 13.46 15.72
C ALA A 142 -6.61 13.96 15.71
N VAL A 143 -7.56 13.10 16.06
CA VAL A 143 -8.98 13.45 16.19
C VAL A 143 -9.26 13.89 17.62
N ALA A 144 -9.45 15.20 17.81
CA ALA A 144 -10.08 15.73 19.01
C ALA A 144 -11.61 15.54 18.96
N GLU A 145 -12.09 14.30 18.94
CA GLU A 145 -13.44 13.91 19.38
C GLU A 145 -13.34 12.51 19.99
N ALA A 146 -13.25 12.47 21.32
CA ALA A 146 -13.11 11.27 22.16
C ALA A 146 -12.23 10.17 21.53
N GLU A 147 -10.92 10.45 21.44
CA GLU A 147 -9.90 9.39 21.38
C GLU A 147 -10.34 8.27 22.33
N PRO A 148 -10.45 7.00 21.88
CA PRO A 148 -10.63 5.91 22.81
C PRO A 148 -9.54 6.04 23.87
N ALA A 149 -9.93 6.19 25.14
CA ALA A 149 -9.03 6.55 26.24
C ALA A 149 -7.83 5.57 26.36
N SER A 150 -7.91 4.43 25.67
CA SER A 150 -6.85 3.45 25.48
C SER A 150 -7.01 2.66 24.17
N ALA A 151 -5.94 1.98 23.75
CA ALA A 151 -5.96 0.96 22.68
C ALA A 151 -7.05 -0.12 22.89
N ARG A 152 -7.42 -0.38 24.15
CA ARG A 152 -8.48 -1.30 24.51
C ARG A 152 -9.84 -0.79 24.04
N ASP A 153 -10.17 0.46 24.37
CA ASP A 153 -11.46 1.05 24.02
C ASP A 153 -11.64 1.12 22.49
N CYS A 154 -10.54 1.38 21.76
CA CYS A 154 -10.53 1.36 20.29
C CYS A 154 -10.94 -0.02 19.74
N ILE A 155 -10.30 -1.09 20.24
CA ILE A 155 -10.56 -2.44 19.77
C ILE A 155 -11.95 -2.91 20.20
N GLU A 156 -12.38 -2.62 21.43
CA GLU A 156 -13.72 -2.94 21.91
C GLU A 156 -14.81 -2.24 21.08
N ALA A 157 -14.65 -0.95 20.80
CA ALA A 157 -15.57 -0.19 19.96
C ALA A 157 -15.61 -0.72 18.51
N SER A 158 -14.48 -1.15 17.96
CA SER A 158 -14.40 -1.71 16.61
C SER A 158 -15.16 -3.04 16.45
N GLY A 159 -15.27 -3.83 17.52
CA GLY A 159 -15.82 -5.18 17.47
C GLY A 159 -14.99 -6.18 16.65
N LEU A 160 -13.73 -5.85 16.30
CA LEU A 160 -12.86 -6.67 15.48
C LEU A 160 -12.08 -7.73 16.27
N PHE A 161 -12.15 -7.73 17.59
CA PHE A 161 -11.57 -8.77 18.43
C PHE A 161 -12.62 -9.84 18.76
N ASP A 162 -12.42 -11.06 18.25
CA ASP A 162 -13.33 -12.19 18.43
C ASP A 162 -12.79 -13.08 19.58
N VAL A 163 -13.36 -12.91 20.78
CA VAL A 163 -12.96 -13.63 22.00
C VAL A 163 -13.06 -15.14 21.83
N ASP A 164 -14.15 -15.63 21.22
CA ASP A 164 -14.39 -17.05 21.02
C ASP A 164 -13.37 -17.63 20.03
N PHE A 165 -13.10 -16.92 18.94
CA PHE A 165 -12.07 -17.28 17.98
C PHE A 165 -10.69 -17.31 18.64
N TYR A 166 -10.35 -16.31 19.44
CA TYR A 166 -9.05 -16.17 20.06
C TYR A 166 -8.78 -17.31 21.04
N LEU A 167 -9.71 -17.57 21.96
CA LEU A 167 -9.60 -18.67 22.94
C LEU A 167 -9.66 -20.06 22.30
N ALA A 168 -10.35 -20.21 21.16
CA ALA A 168 -10.34 -21.46 20.40
C ALA A 168 -9.02 -21.68 19.63
N SER A 169 -8.40 -20.60 19.17
CA SER A 169 -7.15 -20.64 18.39
C SER A 169 -5.91 -20.75 19.27
N TYR A 170 -5.99 -20.25 20.51
CA TYR A 170 -4.87 -20.14 21.45
C TYR A 170 -5.20 -20.79 22.80
N PRO A 171 -5.12 -22.13 22.90
CA PRO A 171 -5.50 -22.87 24.12
C PRO A 171 -4.64 -22.55 25.35
N ASP A 172 -3.42 -22.05 25.14
CA ASP A 172 -2.52 -21.58 26.20
C ASP A 172 -3.11 -20.38 26.94
N VAL A 173 -3.62 -19.37 26.22
CA VAL A 173 -4.30 -18.20 26.82
C VAL A 173 -5.56 -18.62 27.58
N ARG A 174 -6.29 -19.61 27.04
CA ARG A 174 -7.45 -20.19 27.69
C ARG A 174 -7.09 -20.90 29.01
N GLY A 175 -5.97 -21.60 29.05
CA GLY A 175 -5.49 -22.35 30.22
C GLY A 175 -5.06 -21.44 31.36
N ASP A 176 -4.47 -20.29 31.03
CA ASP A 176 -3.95 -19.33 32.00
C ASP A 176 -5.04 -18.41 32.61
N GLY A 177 -6.25 -18.40 32.02
CA GLY A 177 -7.40 -17.65 32.54
C GLY A 177 -7.29 -16.12 32.42
N GLN A 178 -6.31 -15.64 31.64
CA GLN A 178 -6.12 -14.21 31.38
C GLN A 178 -7.24 -13.65 30.49
N ASP A 179 -7.58 -12.37 30.67
CA ASP A 179 -8.48 -11.66 29.75
C ASP A 179 -7.87 -11.68 28.31
N PRO A 180 -8.56 -12.26 27.31
CA PRO A 180 -7.98 -12.48 25.99
C PRO A 180 -7.60 -11.18 25.26
N LEU A 181 -8.36 -10.11 25.47
CA LEU A 181 -8.06 -8.82 24.87
C LEU A 181 -6.83 -8.18 25.52
N THR A 182 -6.70 -8.23 26.85
CA THR A 182 -5.47 -7.82 27.55
C THR A 182 -4.27 -8.62 27.05
N HIS A 183 -4.37 -9.94 26.96
CA HIS A 183 -3.29 -10.76 26.40
C HIS A 183 -2.92 -10.34 24.97
N PHE A 184 -3.91 -10.08 24.12
CA PHE A 184 -3.66 -9.63 22.75
C PHE A 184 -2.92 -8.29 22.71
N LEU A 185 -3.35 -7.30 23.50
CA LEU A 185 -2.76 -5.96 23.59
C LEU A 185 -1.30 -6.00 24.07
N ASP A 186 -1.03 -6.81 25.09
CA ASP A 186 0.29 -6.88 25.72
C ASP A 186 1.28 -7.73 24.90
N PHE A 187 0.83 -8.89 24.40
CA PHE A 187 1.70 -9.91 23.81
C PHE A 187 1.22 -10.40 22.44
N GLY A 188 -0.07 -10.71 22.31
CA GLY A 188 -0.58 -11.52 21.22
C GLY A 188 -0.29 -10.94 19.83
N TRP A 189 -0.43 -9.63 19.62
CA TRP A 189 -0.17 -9.04 18.31
C TRP A 189 1.32 -9.09 17.93
N ARG A 190 2.25 -9.00 18.90
CA ARG A 190 3.70 -9.14 18.68
C ARG A 190 4.09 -10.57 18.34
N GLU A 191 3.37 -11.52 18.90
CA GLU A 191 3.49 -12.95 18.61
C GLU A 191 2.81 -13.34 17.27
N GLY A 192 2.16 -12.40 16.59
CA GLY A 192 1.43 -12.66 15.33
C GLY A 192 0.09 -13.38 15.52
N ARG A 193 -0.47 -13.39 16.74
CA ARG A 193 -1.76 -14.02 17.03
C ARG A 193 -2.90 -13.22 16.42
N ARG A 194 -3.71 -13.87 15.59
CA ARG A 194 -4.84 -13.25 14.91
C ARG A 194 -5.96 -12.93 15.89
N PRO A 195 -6.49 -11.69 15.90
CA PRO A 195 -7.60 -11.29 16.76
C PRO A 195 -8.96 -11.80 16.24
N ASN A 196 -9.03 -12.13 14.96
CA ASN A 196 -10.18 -12.75 14.30
C ASN A 196 -9.70 -13.56 13.08
N ALA A 197 -10.62 -14.26 12.39
CA ALA A 197 -10.27 -15.15 11.28
C ALA A 197 -9.68 -14.46 10.03
N TYR A 198 -9.87 -13.15 9.86
CA TYR A 198 -9.56 -12.39 8.64
C TYR A 198 -8.67 -11.16 8.88
N PHE A 199 -7.99 -11.10 10.03
CA PHE A 199 -6.97 -10.10 10.32
C PHE A 199 -5.66 -10.81 10.68
N ASP A 200 -4.59 -10.54 9.92
CA ASP A 200 -3.26 -11.11 10.15
C ASP A 200 -2.29 -10.00 10.59
N PRO A 201 -1.95 -9.90 11.89
CA PRO A 201 -1.05 -8.88 12.40
C PRO A 201 0.33 -8.90 11.72
N THR A 202 0.88 -10.09 11.46
CA THR A 202 2.21 -10.22 10.87
C THR A 202 2.22 -9.74 9.42
N TRP A 203 1.21 -10.15 8.64
CA TRP A 203 1.08 -9.70 7.26
C TRP A 203 0.80 -8.19 7.21
N TYR A 204 -0.16 -7.70 7.99
CA TYR A 204 -0.55 -6.30 8.02
C TYR A 204 0.62 -5.38 8.38
N CYS A 205 1.39 -5.71 9.42
CA CYS A 205 2.58 -4.95 9.78
C CYS A 205 3.61 -4.94 8.65
N GLY A 206 3.85 -6.10 8.02
CA GLY A 206 4.81 -6.22 6.92
C GLY A 206 4.41 -5.43 5.67
N GLN A 207 3.12 -5.15 5.48
CA GLN A 207 2.64 -4.36 4.34
C GLN A 207 2.54 -2.87 4.65
N TYR A 208 2.01 -2.49 5.82
CA TYR A 208 1.58 -1.12 6.07
C TYR A 208 2.32 -0.43 7.21
N LEU A 209 2.91 -1.19 8.15
CA LEU A 209 3.52 -0.64 9.37
C LEU A 209 5.02 -0.91 9.42
N ASN A 210 5.70 -0.80 8.27
CA ASN A 210 7.11 -1.13 8.12
C ASN A 210 7.97 -0.52 9.24
N ARG A 211 8.93 -1.32 9.74
CA ARG A 211 9.62 -1.18 11.04
C ARG A 211 10.70 -0.09 11.08
N THR A 212 10.70 0.88 10.17
CA THR A 212 11.83 1.83 10.02
C THR A 212 11.87 2.91 11.11
N THR A 213 10.75 3.15 11.80
CA THR A 213 10.65 4.21 12.83
C THR A 213 11.03 3.74 14.24
N GLY A 214 11.22 2.43 14.47
CA GLY A 214 11.45 1.87 15.81
C GLY A 214 10.23 1.95 16.75
N ILE A 215 9.11 2.52 16.30
CA ILE A 215 7.87 2.63 17.06
C ILE A 215 6.97 1.44 16.71
N GLU A 216 6.66 0.64 17.72
CA GLU A 216 5.76 -0.50 17.61
C GLU A 216 4.29 -0.04 17.69
N ILE A 217 3.59 -0.08 16.56
CA ILE A 217 2.16 0.26 16.47
C ILE A 217 1.34 -1.03 16.52
N ASN A 218 0.33 -1.10 17.39
CA ASN A 218 -0.60 -2.23 17.40
C ASN A 218 -1.39 -2.25 16.07
N PRO A 219 -1.28 -3.33 15.27
CA PRO A 219 -1.83 -3.37 13.92
C PRO A 219 -3.34 -3.34 13.89
N LEU A 220 -4.02 -3.93 14.88
CA LEU A 220 -5.48 -3.93 14.92
C LEU A 220 -6.01 -2.55 15.29
N VAL A 221 -5.34 -1.83 16.21
CA VAL A 221 -5.67 -0.43 16.54
C VAL A 221 -5.49 0.45 15.31
N HIS A 222 -4.33 0.37 14.64
CA HIS A 222 -4.10 1.13 13.42
C HIS A 222 -5.14 0.79 12.34
N TYR A 223 -5.50 -0.48 12.18
CA TYR A 223 -6.52 -0.87 11.20
C TYR A 223 -7.88 -0.28 11.53
N ALA A 224 -8.31 -0.36 12.79
CA ALA A 224 -9.59 0.18 13.24
C ALA A 224 -9.67 1.71 13.08
N LEU A 225 -8.57 2.42 13.32
CA LEU A 225 -8.54 3.88 13.20
C LEU A 225 -8.36 4.38 11.76
N HIS A 226 -7.56 3.69 10.94
CA HIS A 226 -7.14 4.21 9.63
C HIS A 226 -7.21 3.20 8.48
N GLY A 227 -7.07 1.91 8.78
CA GLY A 227 -6.96 0.88 7.75
C GLY A 227 -8.20 0.79 6.87
N GLU A 228 -9.39 0.90 7.47
CA GLU A 228 -10.66 0.79 6.72
C GLU A 228 -10.97 2.02 5.85
N GLU A 229 -10.54 3.20 6.30
CA GLU A 229 -10.66 4.45 5.55
C GLU A 229 -9.70 4.44 4.35
N ARG A 230 -8.47 3.99 4.56
CA ARG A 230 -7.42 3.89 3.52
C ARG A 230 -7.56 2.65 2.64
N ALA A 231 -8.64 1.90 2.80
CA ALA A 231 -8.89 0.65 2.08
C ALA A 231 -7.76 -0.40 2.19
N PHE A 232 -6.99 -0.36 3.28
CA PHE A 232 -5.95 -1.34 3.57
C PHE A 232 -6.57 -2.72 3.76
N ARG A 233 -5.89 -3.74 3.27
CA ARG A 233 -6.34 -5.12 3.46
C ARG A 233 -5.98 -5.54 4.89
N PRO A 234 -6.88 -6.19 5.65
CA PRO A 234 -6.54 -6.75 6.96
C PRO A 234 -5.74 -8.06 6.85
N ILE A 235 -5.81 -8.71 5.68
CA ILE A 235 -5.12 -9.94 5.30
C ILE A 235 -5.10 -10.03 3.77
N ILE A 236 -4.17 -10.77 3.20
CA ILE A 236 -3.95 -10.76 1.73
C ILE A 236 -5.19 -11.11 0.89
N TYR A 237 -6.08 -11.95 1.43
CA TYR A 237 -7.28 -12.44 0.77
C TYR A 237 -8.56 -11.75 1.22
N PHE A 238 -8.47 -10.55 1.79
CA PHE A 238 -9.61 -9.68 2.05
C PHE A 238 -9.41 -8.35 1.32
N GLU A 239 -10.23 -8.11 0.29
CA GLU A 239 -10.11 -6.93 -0.57
C GLU A 239 -11.02 -5.80 -0.07
N THR A 240 -10.53 -4.97 0.84
CA THR A 240 -11.33 -3.93 1.51
C THR A 240 -12.08 -3.02 0.54
N GLU A 241 -11.38 -2.47 -0.46
CA GLU A 241 -12.00 -1.55 -1.44
C GLU A 241 -12.99 -2.27 -2.36
N TRP A 242 -12.62 -3.44 -2.87
CA TRP A 242 -13.51 -4.23 -3.71
C TRP A 242 -14.76 -4.67 -2.95
N TYR A 243 -14.62 -5.09 -1.69
CA TYR A 243 -15.74 -5.51 -0.84
C TYR A 243 -16.71 -4.35 -0.61
N ARG A 244 -16.18 -3.16 -0.26
CA ARG A 244 -16.98 -1.94 -0.06
C ARG A 244 -17.79 -1.60 -1.31
N ARG A 245 -17.16 -1.60 -2.48
CA ARG A 245 -17.82 -1.32 -3.78
C ARG A 245 -18.85 -2.38 -4.15
N THR A 246 -18.49 -3.66 -4.04
CA THR A 246 -19.33 -4.80 -4.45
C THR A 246 -20.62 -4.87 -3.65
N TYR A 247 -20.53 -4.65 -2.33
CA TYR A 247 -21.68 -4.73 -1.43
C TYR A 247 -22.29 -3.38 -1.08
N ARG A 248 -21.82 -2.29 -1.73
CA ARG A 248 -22.35 -0.92 -1.61
C ARG A 248 -22.48 -0.47 -0.15
N LEU A 249 -21.45 -0.73 0.64
CA LEU A 249 -21.43 -0.34 2.05
C LEU A 249 -21.31 1.17 2.20
N SER A 250 -21.97 1.74 3.22
CA SER A 250 -21.79 3.15 3.56
C SER A 250 -20.34 3.42 4.01
N GLY A 251 -19.89 4.66 3.90
CA GLY A 251 -18.57 5.10 4.39
C GLY A 251 -18.32 4.68 5.85
N THR A 252 -19.36 4.77 6.69
CA THR A 252 -19.35 4.44 8.12
C THR A 252 -19.43 2.95 8.46
N THR A 253 -19.71 2.08 7.48
CA THR A 253 -19.80 0.64 7.73
C THR A 253 -18.43 0.00 7.55
N SER A 254 -17.90 -0.61 8.61
CA SER A 254 -16.68 -1.42 8.57
C SER A 254 -16.83 -2.61 7.61
N PRO A 255 -16.02 -2.71 6.53
CA PRO A 255 -16.05 -3.83 5.61
C PRO A 255 -15.71 -5.16 6.29
N LEU A 256 -14.67 -5.18 7.12
CA LEU A 256 -14.21 -6.39 7.80
C LEU A 256 -15.24 -6.84 8.84
N LEU A 257 -15.78 -5.95 9.66
CA LEU A 257 -16.80 -6.30 10.65
C LEU A 257 -18.09 -6.77 9.97
N HIS A 258 -18.51 -6.11 8.89
CA HIS A 258 -19.66 -6.53 8.10
C HIS A 258 -19.45 -7.96 7.59
N TYR A 259 -18.31 -8.23 6.96
CA TYR A 259 -18.00 -9.59 6.51
C TYR A 259 -17.98 -10.58 7.67
N LEU A 260 -17.31 -10.28 8.79
CA LEU A 260 -17.26 -11.16 9.95
C LEU A 260 -18.67 -11.50 10.45
N ARG A 261 -19.59 -10.53 10.53
CA ARG A 261 -20.98 -10.75 10.96
C ARG A 261 -21.80 -11.58 9.96
N HIS A 262 -21.50 -11.48 8.67
CA HIS A 262 -22.33 -12.07 7.62
C HIS A 262 -21.69 -13.25 6.86
N ARG A 263 -20.42 -13.61 7.11
CA ARG A 263 -19.68 -14.67 6.39
C ARG A 263 -20.41 -16.02 6.37
N ARG A 264 -21.16 -16.35 7.42
CA ARG A 264 -21.92 -17.60 7.53
C ARG A 264 -23.27 -17.59 6.79
N SER A 265 -23.71 -16.44 6.29
CA SER A 265 -24.91 -16.32 5.46
C SER A 265 -24.73 -16.85 4.05
N GLN A 266 -23.47 -17.12 3.63
CA GLN A 266 -23.13 -17.68 2.31
C GLN A 266 -23.53 -16.77 1.15
N ARG A 267 -23.47 -15.45 1.36
CA ARG A 267 -23.77 -14.42 0.36
C ARG A 267 -22.62 -13.48 0.06
N PHE A 268 -21.61 -13.46 0.93
CA PHE A 268 -20.52 -12.50 0.88
C PHE A 268 -19.21 -13.22 0.64
N SER A 269 -18.46 -12.72 -0.33
CA SER A 269 -17.09 -13.13 -0.60
C SER A 269 -16.14 -12.07 -0.06
N PRO A 270 -15.01 -12.44 0.55
CA PRO A 270 -14.00 -11.47 0.96
C PRO A 270 -13.10 -11.01 -0.20
N ILE A 271 -13.18 -11.66 -1.37
CA ILE A 271 -12.29 -11.42 -2.51
C ILE A 271 -12.97 -11.68 -3.85
N SER A 272 -12.62 -10.88 -4.86
CA SER A 272 -13.12 -11.00 -6.24
C SER A 272 -12.89 -12.37 -6.89
N TYR A 273 -11.81 -13.06 -6.54
CA TYR A 273 -11.46 -14.38 -7.07
C TYR A 273 -12.23 -15.56 -6.45
N PHE A 274 -13.08 -15.31 -5.44
CA PHE A 274 -13.93 -16.33 -4.84
C PHE A 274 -15.41 -16.02 -5.11
N ASP A 275 -16.04 -16.88 -5.90
CA ASP A 275 -17.47 -16.80 -6.20
C ASP A 275 -18.22 -17.77 -5.27
N VAL A 276 -18.97 -17.21 -4.33
CA VAL A 276 -19.70 -17.98 -3.32
C VAL A 276 -20.74 -18.89 -3.97
N ASP A 277 -21.50 -18.41 -4.96
CA ASP A 277 -22.56 -19.19 -5.59
C ASP A 277 -21.97 -20.34 -6.40
N PHE A 278 -20.89 -20.07 -7.14
CA PHE A 278 -20.14 -21.10 -7.85
C PHE A 278 -19.58 -22.15 -6.89
N TYR A 279 -18.92 -21.72 -5.82
CA TYR A 279 -18.34 -22.63 -4.84
C TYR A 279 -19.40 -23.46 -4.13
N MET A 280 -20.53 -22.85 -3.75
CA MET A 280 -21.63 -23.52 -3.07
C MET A 280 -22.38 -24.50 -3.98
N ARG A 281 -22.46 -24.26 -5.30
CA ARG A 281 -22.97 -25.28 -6.25
C ARG A 281 -22.12 -26.55 -6.24
N GLN A 282 -20.81 -26.43 -6.06
CA GLN A 282 -19.89 -27.57 -6.06
C GLN A 282 -19.74 -28.24 -4.69
N ARG A 283 -19.71 -27.44 -3.61
CA ARG A 283 -19.31 -27.88 -2.27
C ARG A 283 -20.35 -27.62 -1.19
N GLY A 284 -21.53 -27.10 -1.53
CA GLY A 284 -22.54 -26.68 -0.57
C GLY A 284 -22.99 -27.79 0.39
N GLN A 285 -23.07 -29.05 -0.07
CA GLN A 285 -23.36 -30.19 0.82
C GLN A 285 -22.27 -30.40 1.87
N ALA A 286 -20.99 -30.26 1.50
CA ALA A 286 -19.86 -30.41 2.42
C ALA A 286 -19.69 -29.21 3.36
N VAL A 287 -20.01 -28.00 2.87
CA VAL A 287 -19.99 -26.77 3.67
C VAL A 287 -21.12 -26.80 4.71
N GLY A 288 -22.33 -27.22 4.32
CA GLY A 288 -23.52 -27.18 5.15
C GLY A 288 -24.04 -25.75 5.39
N PRO A 289 -25.21 -25.58 6.04
CA PRO A 289 -25.77 -24.26 6.31
C PRO A 289 -25.03 -23.53 7.45
N ASN A 290 -25.12 -22.20 7.50
CA ASN A 290 -24.56 -21.36 8.56
C ASN A 290 -23.05 -21.60 8.80
N ARG A 291 -22.32 -21.76 7.70
CA ARG A 291 -20.87 -21.98 7.67
C ARG A 291 -20.26 -21.03 6.66
N ASP A 292 -19.06 -20.56 6.97
CA ASP A 292 -18.27 -19.67 6.11
C ASP A 292 -17.70 -20.49 4.94
N PRO A 293 -18.17 -20.25 3.69
CA PRO A 293 -17.70 -20.99 2.53
C PRO A 293 -16.24 -20.72 2.20
N PHE A 294 -15.76 -19.49 2.42
CA PHE A 294 -14.38 -19.13 2.13
C PHE A 294 -13.42 -19.76 3.14
N ALA A 295 -13.76 -19.75 4.43
CA ALA A 295 -12.97 -20.49 5.43
C ALA A 295 -12.95 -22.00 5.15
N HIS A 296 -14.07 -22.55 4.66
CA HIS A 296 -14.09 -23.94 4.19
C HIS A 296 -13.13 -24.12 3.00
N PHE A 297 -13.18 -23.23 2.00
CA PHE A 297 -12.26 -23.24 0.85
C PHE A 297 -10.80 -23.14 1.27
N LEU A 298 -10.42 -22.22 2.16
CA LEU A 298 -9.04 -22.10 2.65
C LEU A 298 -8.54 -23.44 3.21
N ARG A 299 -9.38 -24.14 3.96
CA ARG A 299 -9.06 -25.42 4.59
C ARG A 299 -8.99 -26.59 3.61
N VAL A 300 -9.95 -26.72 2.68
CA VAL A 300 -10.06 -27.91 1.81
C VAL A 300 -9.51 -27.69 0.39
N GLY A 301 -9.59 -26.47 -0.13
CA GLY A 301 -9.08 -26.09 -1.45
C GLY A 301 -7.57 -26.27 -1.58
N LEU A 302 -6.87 -26.27 -0.45
CA LEU A 302 -5.48 -26.68 -0.32
C LEU A 302 -5.20 -28.08 -0.92
N TYR A 303 -6.14 -29.03 -0.79
CA TYR A 303 -5.90 -30.46 -1.09
C TYR A 303 -6.59 -30.97 -2.35
N TYR A 304 -7.71 -30.37 -2.74
CA TYR A 304 -8.63 -30.98 -3.72
C TYR A 304 -8.73 -30.22 -5.04
N ASP A 305 -7.79 -29.32 -5.32
CA ASP A 305 -7.77 -28.48 -6.52
C ASP A 305 -9.14 -27.88 -6.88
N ILE A 306 -9.81 -27.37 -5.86
CA ILE A 306 -11.14 -26.82 -6.01
C ILE A 306 -11.00 -25.42 -6.59
N ASP A 307 -11.73 -25.15 -7.67
CA ASP A 307 -11.76 -23.83 -8.27
C ASP A 307 -12.56 -22.87 -7.37
N PRO A 308 -11.99 -21.72 -6.97
CA PRO A 308 -12.69 -20.74 -6.15
C PRO A 308 -13.71 -19.92 -6.95
N SER A 309 -13.56 -19.86 -8.27
CA SER A 309 -14.44 -19.16 -9.21
C SER A 309 -14.25 -19.73 -10.62
N PRO A 310 -15.14 -19.44 -11.58
CA PRO A 310 -14.95 -19.81 -12.99
C PRO A 310 -13.68 -19.22 -13.62
N ALA A 311 -13.14 -18.15 -13.04
CA ALA A 311 -11.98 -17.43 -13.54
C ALA A 311 -10.64 -17.99 -13.06
N PHE A 312 -10.64 -18.99 -12.16
CA PHE A 312 -9.41 -19.52 -11.58
C PHE A 312 -9.38 -21.05 -11.67
N ASN A 313 -8.49 -21.58 -12.51
CA ASN A 313 -8.25 -23.02 -12.63
C ASN A 313 -7.16 -23.44 -11.64
N THR A 314 -7.57 -24.04 -10.52
CA THR A 314 -6.69 -24.40 -9.41
C THR A 314 -5.71 -25.49 -9.80
N ALA A 315 -6.16 -26.52 -10.53
CA ALA A 315 -5.31 -27.63 -10.95
C ALA A 315 -4.21 -27.18 -11.92
N GLN A 316 -4.58 -26.37 -12.92
CA GLN A 316 -3.65 -25.81 -13.90
C GLN A 316 -2.66 -24.85 -13.23
N TYR A 317 -3.13 -23.97 -12.34
CA TYR A 317 -2.26 -23.07 -11.61
C TYR A 317 -1.26 -23.84 -10.74
N ARG A 318 -1.71 -24.86 -10.00
CA ARG A 318 -0.81 -25.69 -9.20
C ARG A 318 0.23 -26.39 -10.06
N ALA A 319 -0.19 -26.97 -11.19
CA ALA A 319 0.72 -27.65 -12.11
C ALA A 319 1.82 -26.72 -12.63
N ALA A 320 1.48 -25.47 -12.96
CA ALA A 320 2.41 -24.51 -13.53
C ALA A 320 3.30 -23.82 -12.50
N MET A 321 2.72 -23.42 -11.36
CA MET A 321 3.37 -22.50 -10.41
C MET A 321 3.75 -23.14 -9.09
N MET A 322 3.28 -24.36 -8.82
CA MET A 322 3.52 -25.10 -7.58
C MET A 322 3.82 -26.59 -7.84
N PRO A 323 4.68 -26.94 -8.82
CA PRO A 323 4.90 -28.34 -9.23
C PRO A 323 5.45 -29.24 -8.11
N GLU A 324 6.28 -28.65 -7.24
CA GLU A 324 6.85 -29.29 -6.05
C GLU A 324 5.80 -29.69 -4.99
N LEU A 325 4.57 -29.19 -5.13
CA LEU A 325 3.46 -29.37 -4.19
C LEU A 325 2.30 -30.19 -4.77
N ILE A 326 2.45 -30.72 -5.99
CA ILE A 326 1.52 -31.70 -6.54
C ILE A 326 1.76 -33.02 -5.79
N PRO A 327 0.76 -33.59 -5.08
CA PRO A 327 0.92 -34.91 -4.51
C PRO A 327 1.18 -35.90 -5.66
N ALA A 328 2.34 -36.56 -5.66
CA ALA A 328 2.62 -37.63 -6.59
C ALA A 328 1.63 -38.79 -6.34
N ALA A 329 0.51 -38.81 -7.06
CA ALA A 329 -0.46 -39.90 -7.22
C ALA A 329 -0.71 -40.84 -6.00
N ASN A 330 -0.59 -40.37 -4.76
CA ASN A 330 -0.68 -41.20 -3.55
C ASN A 330 -1.77 -40.66 -2.61
N PRO A 331 -2.78 -41.45 -2.21
CA PRO A 331 -4.08 -40.90 -1.76
C PRO A 331 -4.09 -40.32 -0.34
N GLN A 332 -3.01 -40.40 0.43
CA GLN A 332 -2.97 -39.82 1.78
C GLN A 332 -1.57 -39.26 2.08
N PRO A 333 -1.43 -37.92 2.15
CA PRO A 333 -0.17 -37.32 2.54
C PRO A 333 0.15 -37.66 4.00
N GLY A 334 1.39 -38.05 4.29
CA GLY A 334 1.83 -38.31 5.66
C GLY A 334 1.69 -37.08 6.57
N ALA A 335 1.56 -37.30 7.89
CA ALA A 335 1.29 -36.24 8.87
C ALA A 335 2.25 -35.03 8.79
N ALA A 336 3.54 -35.27 8.52
CA ALA A 336 4.53 -34.19 8.35
C ALA A 336 4.30 -33.33 7.09
N PHE A 337 3.84 -33.94 6.00
CA PHE A 337 3.44 -33.19 4.80
C PHE A 337 2.17 -32.39 5.06
N LEU A 338 1.18 -32.99 5.75
CA LEU A 338 -0.04 -32.30 6.15
C LEU A 338 0.26 -31.10 7.07
N GLU A 339 1.19 -31.24 7.99
CA GLU A 339 1.63 -30.19 8.91
C GLU A 339 2.37 -29.05 8.18
N LYS A 340 3.23 -29.38 7.22
CA LYS A 340 3.86 -28.39 6.33
C LYS A 340 2.79 -27.65 5.50
N MET A 341 1.77 -28.36 5.02
CA MET A 341 0.69 -27.83 4.19
C MET A 341 -0.38 -27.03 4.97
N ARG A 342 -0.47 -27.15 6.31
CA ARG A 342 -1.44 -26.38 7.15
C ARG A 342 -1.33 -24.85 7.02
N ARG A 343 -0.32 -24.32 6.32
CA ARG A 343 -0.16 -22.87 6.12
C ARG A 343 -0.96 -22.42 4.90
N GLU A 344 -1.83 -21.43 5.09
CA GLU A 344 -2.70 -20.85 4.05
C GLU A 344 -1.94 -20.45 2.77
N LYS A 345 -0.66 -20.10 2.88
CA LYS A 345 0.23 -19.79 1.73
C LYS A 345 0.39 -20.91 0.69
N PHE A 346 0.02 -22.15 1.03
CA PHE A 346 0.06 -23.30 0.12
C PHE A 346 -1.27 -23.55 -0.61
N ASN A 347 -2.30 -22.77 -0.29
CA ASN A 347 -3.51 -22.73 -1.11
C ASN A 347 -3.17 -22.02 -2.44
N PRO A 348 -3.49 -22.61 -3.61
CA PRO A 348 -3.15 -22.03 -4.92
C PRO A 348 -3.63 -20.60 -5.13
N LEU A 349 -4.84 -20.26 -4.68
CA LEU A 349 -5.34 -18.90 -4.74
C LEU A 349 -4.48 -17.96 -3.87
N ILE A 350 -4.14 -18.37 -2.65
CA ILE A 350 -3.33 -17.55 -1.76
C ILE A 350 -1.91 -17.38 -2.29
N HIS A 351 -1.33 -18.43 -2.87
CA HIS A 351 -0.04 -18.36 -3.55
C HIS A 351 -0.07 -17.38 -4.73
N PHE A 352 -1.13 -17.43 -5.54
CA PHE A 352 -1.36 -16.47 -6.63
C PHE A 352 -1.43 -15.03 -6.12
N LEU A 353 -2.22 -14.77 -5.08
CA LEU A 353 -2.33 -13.43 -4.49
C LEU A 353 -1.01 -12.95 -3.89
N LEU A 354 -0.27 -13.82 -3.20
CA LEU A 354 1.06 -13.48 -2.67
C LEU A 354 2.01 -13.05 -3.79
N ARG A 355 1.97 -13.72 -4.95
CA ARG A 355 2.80 -13.36 -6.09
C ARG A 355 2.40 -12.04 -6.75
N GLN A 356 1.10 -11.76 -6.83
CA GLN A 356 0.62 -10.46 -7.32
C GLN A 356 0.99 -9.33 -6.34
N ASN A 357 1.07 -9.63 -5.06
CA ASN A 357 1.35 -8.68 -3.99
C ASN A 357 2.85 -8.60 -3.61
N THR A 358 3.71 -9.39 -4.25
CA THR A 358 5.18 -9.23 -4.19
C THR A 358 5.66 -8.49 -5.44
N PRO A 359 6.40 -7.39 -5.32
CA PRO A 359 7.00 -6.75 -6.48
C PRO A 359 8.17 -7.61 -6.97
N HIS A 360 7.91 -8.63 -7.79
CA HIS A 360 8.99 -9.40 -8.42
C HIS A 360 8.68 -9.80 -9.86
N SER A 361 9.61 -9.41 -10.72
CA SER A 361 10.21 -10.23 -11.77
C SER A 361 9.20 -10.96 -12.63
N VAL A 362 8.83 -10.32 -13.73
CA VAL A 362 8.10 -10.94 -14.84
C VAL A 362 9.03 -11.95 -15.53
N PRO A 363 8.73 -13.27 -15.57
CA PRO A 363 8.92 -14.01 -16.80
C PRO A 363 7.65 -13.85 -17.61
N ASN A 364 7.81 -13.19 -18.75
CA ASN A 364 6.80 -13.09 -19.77
C ASN A 364 6.43 -14.51 -20.23
N ILE A 365 5.19 -14.93 -19.98
CA ILE A 365 4.60 -16.07 -20.69
C ILE A 365 3.25 -15.60 -21.20
N ALA A 366 3.26 -15.04 -22.39
CA ALA A 366 2.12 -14.97 -23.28
C ALA A 366 2.56 -15.44 -24.67
N SER A 367 1.81 -16.42 -25.18
CA SER A 367 1.88 -17.11 -26.49
C SER A 367 2.79 -18.32 -26.58
#